data_AF-A0A6B3HTV9-F1
#
_entry.id   AF-A0A6B3HTV9-F1
#
_cell.length_a   1.000
_cell.length_b   1.000
_cell.length_c   1.000
_cell.angle_alpha   90.00
_cell.angle_beta   90.00
_cell.angle_gamma   90.00
#
_symmetry.space_group_name_H-M   'P 1'
#
loop_
_entity.id
_entity.type
_entity.pdbx_description
1 polymer ?
#
loop_
_entity_poly.entity_id
_entity_poly.type
_entity_poly.pdbx_seq_one_letter_code
_entity_poly.pdbx_strand_id
1 'polypeptide(L)'
;PRLAELLGLPAPDGDEGPLTAGELDRSADRLAALLDEGVTAAERQLFDLRTAAADDTRILGALGDGGLLPPGPDVLATVEYLGEQGIPALPGWRYLAQAVDPAEHAAVLAARPELVDGVVITDPDTHSRARAVLSDAALLPRSAVAVGTSAALLAPARTAGDAEEQGVFLVPPNPAMHDEYAADEERQTLRARAAARDEEIRALAARLAKDRELAARLTSWRTGCPAGHLAQLRATADHAQEHADT
;
A
#
# COMPACT_ATOMS: atom_id res chain seq x y z
N PRO A 1 12.32 -32.28 6.54
CA PRO A 1 12.83 -31.32 5.52
C PRO A 1 12.75 -29.86 5.96
N ARG A 2 11.56 -29.24 6.02
CA ARG A 2 11.40 -27.79 6.30
C ARG A 2 11.95 -27.32 7.66
N LEU A 3 11.83 -28.15 8.71
CA LEU A 3 12.34 -27.85 10.05
C LEU A 3 13.87 -27.93 10.14
N ALA A 4 14.50 -28.85 9.41
CA ALA A 4 15.96 -28.97 9.35
C ALA A 4 16.58 -27.79 8.57
N GLU A 5 15.90 -27.37 7.50
CA GLU A 5 16.26 -26.23 6.66
C GLU A 5 16.16 -24.90 7.43
N LEU A 6 15.10 -24.71 8.24
CA LEU A 6 14.96 -23.54 9.13
C LEU A 6 16.07 -23.46 10.19
N LEU A 7 16.61 -24.60 10.63
CA LEU A 7 17.69 -24.65 11.62
C LEU A 7 19.09 -24.46 11.02
N GLY A 8 19.21 -24.37 9.70
CA GLY A 8 20.50 -24.25 9.01
C GLY A 8 21.35 -25.52 9.10
N LEU A 9 20.72 -26.68 9.33
CA LEU A 9 21.40 -27.97 9.29
C LEU A 9 21.68 -28.34 7.82
N PRO A 10 22.86 -28.91 7.52
CA PRO A 10 23.20 -29.30 6.15
C PRO A 10 22.10 -30.20 5.57
N ALA A 11 21.85 -30.07 4.26
CA ALA A 11 20.96 -30.98 3.56
C ALA A 11 21.39 -32.42 3.84
N PRO A 12 20.44 -33.37 4.02
CA PRO A 12 20.76 -34.71 4.48
C PRO A 12 21.56 -35.47 3.41
N ASP A 13 22.86 -35.29 3.41
CA ASP A 13 23.81 -36.19 2.78
C ASP A 13 23.94 -37.42 3.71
N GLY A 14 23.01 -38.35 3.54
CA GLY A 14 23.26 -39.77 3.70
C GLY A 14 23.20 -40.41 5.09
N ASP A 15 23.26 -39.71 6.24
CA ASP A 15 23.25 -40.42 7.54
C ASP A 15 22.57 -39.72 8.74
N GLU A 16 21.93 -38.54 8.56
CA GLU A 16 21.13 -37.89 9.62
C GLU A 16 19.62 -38.02 9.31
N GLY A 17 18.94 -38.87 10.08
CA GLY A 17 17.49 -39.10 10.01
C GLY A 17 16.64 -37.90 10.49
N PRO A 18 15.29 -38.02 10.48
CA PRO A 18 14.40 -36.98 11.01
C PRO A 18 14.74 -36.64 12.47
N LEU A 19 14.58 -35.36 12.85
CA LEU A 19 14.82 -34.83 14.21
C LEU A 19 14.32 -35.82 15.27
N THR A 20 15.19 -36.22 16.18
CA THR A 20 14.83 -37.07 17.31
C THR A 20 13.91 -36.30 18.28
N ALA A 21 13.10 -37.01 19.08
CA ALA A 21 12.18 -36.37 20.04
C ALA A 21 12.90 -35.41 21.01
N GLY A 22 14.14 -35.72 21.40
CA GLY A 22 14.95 -34.85 22.26
C GLY A 22 15.57 -33.64 21.54
N GLU A 23 15.85 -33.74 20.24
CA GLU A 23 16.31 -32.59 19.44
C GLU A 23 15.16 -31.64 19.11
N LEU A 24 13.98 -32.20 18.86
CA LEU A 24 12.74 -31.45 18.68
C LEU A 24 12.38 -30.70 19.97
N ASP A 25 12.46 -31.35 21.13
CA ASP A 25 12.18 -30.73 22.44
C ASP A 25 13.16 -29.59 22.75
N ARG A 26 14.47 -29.78 22.49
CA ARG A 26 15.50 -28.73 22.67
C ARG A 26 15.38 -27.57 21.68
N SER A 27 14.89 -27.83 20.48
CA SER A 27 14.80 -26.84 19.41
C SER A 27 13.41 -26.23 19.29
N ALA A 28 12.44 -26.67 20.10
CA ALA A 28 11.02 -26.34 19.96
C ALA A 28 10.79 -24.83 19.98
N ASP A 29 11.41 -24.11 20.93
CA ASP A 29 11.24 -22.66 21.06
C ASP A 29 11.90 -21.88 19.91
N ARG A 30 13.08 -22.32 19.48
CA ARG A 30 13.78 -21.71 18.33
C ARG A 30 13.04 -21.97 17.02
N LEU A 31 12.52 -23.18 16.84
CA LEU A 31 11.69 -23.55 15.69
C LEU A 31 10.38 -22.77 15.72
N ALA A 32 9.76 -22.59 16.88
CA ALA A 32 8.56 -21.78 17.04
C ALA A 32 8.83 -20.31 16.66
N ALA A 33 9.96 -19.74 17.09
CA ALA A 33 10.36 -18.38 16.73
C ALA A 33 10.62 -18.23 15.22
N LEU A 34 11.41 -19.14 14.62
CA LEU A 34 11.70 -19.12 13.19
C LEU A 34 10.45 -19.35 12.33
N LEU A 35 9.51 -20.18 12.80
CA LEU A 35 8.22 -20.38 12.15
C LEU A 35 7.34 -19.13 12.28
N ASP A 36 7.30 -18.46 13.43
CA ASP A 36 6.55 -17.22 13.61
C ASP A 36 7.12 -16.07 12.75
N GLU A 37 8.44 -15.96 12.66
CA GLU A 37 9.12 -15.04 11.74
C GLU A 37 8.79 -15.36 10.28
N GLY A 38 8.85 -16.64 9.89
CA GLY A 38 8.50 -17.10 8.55
C GLY A 38 7.03 -16.86 8.20
N VAL A 39 6.11 -17.08 9.14
CA VAL A 39 4.68 -16.78 8.99
C VAL A 39 4.47 -15.28 8.82
N THR A 40 5.10 -14.46 9.67
CA THR A 40 4.99 -13.00 9.59
C THR A 40 5.53 -12.47 8.25
N ALA A 41 6.65 -13.01 7.76
CA ALA A 41 7.22 -12.64 6.46
C ALA A 41 6.30 -13.05 5.31
N ALA A 42 5.74 -14.27 5.35
CA ALA A 42 4.79 -14.75 4.35
C ALA A 42 3.48 -13.97 4.37
N GLU A 43 2.99 -13.54 5.53
CA GLU A 43 1.80 -12.69 5.67
C GLU A 43 2.02 -11.30 5.06
N ARG A 44 3.18 -10.68 5.30
CA ARG A 44 3.56 -9.42 4.65
C ARG A 44 3.63 -9.57 3.13
N GLN A 45 4.32 -10.60 2.65
CA GLN A 45 4.41 -10.88 1.21
C GLN A 45 3.03 -11.12 0.60
N LEU A 46 2.14 -11.83 1.29
CA LEU A 46 0.76 -12.06 0.84
C LEU A 46 -0.04 -10.76 0.78
N PHE A 47 0.15 -9.84 1.73
CA PHE A 47 -0.47 -8.52 1.71
C PHE A 47 0.01 -7.70 0.51
N ASP A 48 1.32 -7.67 0.24
CA ASP A 48 1.89 -6.95 -0.90
C ASP A 48 1.35 -7.51 -2.22
N LEU A 49 1.34 -8.84 -2.37
CA LEU A 49 0.80 -9.52 -3.54
C LEU A 49 -0.69 -9.26 -3.73
N ARG A 50 -1.49 -9.22 -2.65
CA ARG A 50 -2.92 -8.88 -2.74
C ARG A 50 -3.14 -7.43 -3.15
N THR A 51 -2.30 -6.52 -2.68
CA THR A 51 -2.36 -5.11 -3.06
C THR A 51 -2.06 -4.93 -4.54
N ALA A 52 -0.99 -5.56 -5.04
CA ALA A 52 -0.65 -5.56 -6.46
C ALA A 52 -1.75 -6.22 -7.31
N ALA A 53 -2.26 -7.38 -6.89
CA ALA A 53 -3.35 -8.06 -7.62
C ALA A 53 -4.66 -7.26 -7.64
N ALA A 54 -4.95 -6.49 -6.58
CA ALA A 54 -6.09 -5.58 -6.56
C ALA A 54 -5.89 -4.38 -7.50
N ASP A 55 -4.66 -3.89 -7.62
CA ASP A 55 -4.26 -2.87 -8.61
C ASP A 55 -4.45 -3.40 -10.04
N ASP A 56 -3.91 -4.57 -10.33
CA ASP A 56 -4.05 -5.26 -11.63
C ASP A 56 -5.51 -5.54 -11.96
N THR A 57 -6.32 -5.98 -10.99
CA THR A 57 -7.76 -6.20 -11.20
C THR A 57 -8.50 -4.90 -11.49
N ARG A 58 -8.12 -3.78 -10.85
CA ARG A 58 -8.67 -2.45 -11.15
C ARG A 58 -8.30 -2.03 -12.58
N ILE A 59 -7.05 -2.23 -12.98
CA ILE A 59 -6.56 -1.96 -14.33
C ILE A 59 -7.34 -2.81 -15.34
N LEU A 60 -7.42 -4.13 -15.16
CA LEU A 60 -8.15 -5.05 -16.04
C LEU A 60 -9.65 -4.73 -16.10
N GLY A 61 -10.27 -4.35 -14.98
CA GLY A 61 -11.67 -3.92 -14.93
C GLY A 61 -11.92 -2.60 -15.67
N ALA A 62 -10.98 -1.65 -15.59
CA ALA A 62 -11.03 -0.41 -16.36
C ALA A 62 -10.77 -0.64 -17.87
N LEU A 63 -9.96 -1.65 -18.21
CA LEU A 63 -9.64 -2.03 -19.58
C LEU A 63 -10.76 -2.83 -20.27
N GLY A 64 -11.59 -3.60 -19.56
CA GLY A 64 -12.75 -4.28 -20.14
C GLY A 64 -12.49 -4.98 -21.50
N ASP A 65 -13.43 -4.87 -22.44
CA ASP A 65 -13.32 -5.36 -23.84
C ASP A 65 -12.90 -4.26 -24.85
N GLY A 66 -12.23 -3.20 -24.38
CA GLY A 66 -11.81 -2.06 -25.23
C GLY A 66 -11.61 -0.72 -24.52
N GLY A 67 -11.59 -0.72 -23.19
CA GLY A 67 -11.30 0.41 -22.34
C GLY A 67 -9.81 0.73 -22.30
N LEU A 68 -9.52 1.99 -22.07
CA LEU A 68 -8.17 2.54 -21.98
C LEU A 68 -7.70 2.54 -20.51
N LEU A 69 -6.37 2.56 -20.28
CA LEU A 69 -5.77 2.52 -18.94
C LEU A 69 -6.35 3.60 -18.03
N PRO A 70 -6.65 3.34 -16.74
CA PRO A 70 -7.16 4.36 -15.83
C PRO A 70 -6.16 5.53 -15.68
N PRO A 71 -6.63 6.78 -15.49
CA PRO A 71 -5.73 7.92 -15.30
C PRO A 71 -4.98 7.80 -13.97
N GLY A 72 -3.78 8.39 -13.89
CA GLY A 72 -3.02 8.46 -12.66
C GLY A 72 -3.81 9.14 -11.52
N PRO A 73 -3.51 8.83 -10.25
CA PRO A 73 -4.29 9.29 -9.10
C PRO A 73 -4.37 10.82 -9.02
N ASP A 74 -3.29 11.53 -9.36
CA ASP A 74 -3.23 12.99 -9.33
C ASP A 74 -4.09 13.64 -10.43
N VAL A 75 -4.16 13.01 -11.62
CA VAL A 75 -5.01 13.43 -12.74
C VAL A 75 -6.48 13.18 -12.40
N LEU A 76 -6.78 12.02 -11.80
CA LEU A 76 -8.13 11.68 -11.37
C LEU A 76 -8.64 12.67 -10.31
N ALA A 77 -7.85 12.94 -9.27
CA ALA A 77 -8.19 13.89 -8.23
C ALA A 77 -8.43 15.31 -8.78
N THR A 78 -7.63 15.74 -9.76
CA THR A 78 -7.79 17.04 -10.43
C THR A 78 -9.10 17.11 -11.22
N VAL A 79 -9.44 16.06 -11.98
CA VAL A 79 -10.69 15.99 -12.76
C VAL A 79 -11.91 15.95 -11.85
N GLU A 80 -11.87 15.16 -10.77
CA GLU A 80 -12.95 15.06 -9.79
C GLU A 80 -13.19 16.43 -9.13
N TYR A 81 -12.13 17.10 -8.67
CA TYR A 81 -12.22 18.41 -8.05
C TYR A 81 -12.78 19.48 -9.01
N LEU A 82 -12.36 19.50 -10.27
CA LEU A 82 -12.95 20.40 -11.28
C LEU A 82 -14.44 20.11 -11.52
N GLY A 83 -14.81 18.83 -11.53
CA GLY A 83 -16.21 18.39 -11.64
C GLY A 83 -17.08 18.89 -10.49
N GLU A 84 -16.60 18.82 -9.25
CA GLU A 84 -17.28 19.36 -8.06
C GLU A 84 -17.54 20.87 -8.16
N GLN A 85 -16.68 21.58 -8.89
CA GLN A 85 -16.73 23.03 -9.09
C GLN A 85 -17.51 23.41 -10.36
N GLY A 86 -18.17 22.43 -11.00
CA GLY A 86 -18.97 22.61 -12.20
C GLY A 86 -18.14 22.99 -13.43
N ILE A 87 -16.87 22.58 -13.47
CA ILE A 87 -15.96 22.79 -14.61
C ILE A 87 -15.80 21.46 -15.34
N PRO A 88 -16.26 21.35 -16.60
CA PRO A 88 -16.19 20.10 -17.34
C PRO A 88 -14.75 19.83 -17.79
N ALA A 89 -14.18 18.74 -17.29
CA ALA A 89 -12.80 18.35 -17.55
C ALA A 89 -12.68 16.84 -17.82
N LEU A 90 -11.69 16.45 -18.61
CA LEU A 90 -11.40 15.07 -18.97
C LEU A 90 -9.89 14.77 -18.86
N PRO A 91 -9.49 13.53 -18.53
CA PRO A 91 -8.10 13.11 -18.64
C PRO A 91 -7.57 13.26 -20.08
N GLY A 92 -6.32 13.68 -20.23
CA GLY A 92 -5.69 14.01 -21.52
C GLY A 92 -5.61 12.82 -22.48
N TRP A 93 -5.26 11.64 -21.99
CA TRP A 93 -5.26 10.43 -22.81
C TRP A 93 -6.68 9.99 -23.24
N ARG A 94 -7.72 10.26 -22.42
CA ARG A 94 -9.13 10.01 -22.81
C ARG A 94 -9.54 10.95 -23.93
N TYR A 95 -9.12 12.20 -23.83
CA TYR A 95 -9.38 13.19 -24.86
C TYR A 95 -8.64 12.84 -26.16
N LEU A 96 -7.37 12.43 -26.10
CA LEU A 96 -6.59 11.94 -27.24
C LEU A 96 -7.30 10.79 -27.96
N ALA A 97 -7.77 9.79 -27.22
CA ALA A 97 -8.46 8.64 -27.79
C ALA A 97 -9.83 8.96 -28.42
N GLN A 98 -10.49 10.03 -27.97
CA GLN A 98 -11.82 10.43 -28.45
C GLN A 98 -11.77 11.45 -29.59
N ALA A 99 -10.77 12.34 -29.61
CA ALA A 99 -10.76 13.53 -30.46
C ALA A 99 -9.65 13.54 -31.52
N VAL A 100 -8.67 12.62 -31.46
CA VAL A 100 -7.52 12.58 -32.37
C VAL A 100 -7.48 11.23 -33.10
N ASP A 101 -7.12 11.25 -34.39
CA ASP A 101 -6.96 10.04 -35.19
C ASP A 101 -5.85 9.14 -34.60
N PRO A 102 -6.10 7.83 -34.39
CA PRO A 102 -5.09 6.88 -33.92
C PRO A 102 -3.77 6.89 -34.70
N ALA A 103 -3.80 7.19 -36.00
CA ALA A 103 -2.59 7.30 -36.82
C ALA A 103 -1.70 8.49 -36.43
N GLU A 104 -2.29 9.51 -35.80
CA GLU A 104 -1.62 10.74 -35.38
C GLU A 104 -1.22 10.73 -33.90
N HIS A 105 -1.70 9.77 -33.10
CA HIS A 105 -1.44 9.70 -31.65
C HIS A 105 0.04 9.78 -31.31
N ALA A 106 0.90 9.04 -32.02
CA ALA A 106 2.33 9.04 -31.76
C ALA A 106 2.99 10.40 -32.06
N ALA A 107 2.54 11.08 -33.12
CA ALA A 107 3.03 12.40 -33.50
C ALA A 107 2.58 13.48 -32.51
N VAL A 108 1.32 13.42 -32.06
CA VAL A 108 0.77 14.33 -31.04
C VAL A 108 1.45 14.13 -29.69
N LEU A 109 1.66 12.88 -29.25
CA LEU A 109 2.36 12.59 -28.00
C LEU A 109 3.85 12.97 -28.04
N ALA A 110 4.52 12.77 -29.18
CA ALA A 110 5.91 13.21 -29.36
C ALA A 110 6.02 14.74 -29.36
N ALA A 111 5.02 15.44 -29.89
CA ALA A 111 4.97 16.90 -29.88
C ALA A 111 4.60 17.47 -28.50
N ARG A 112 3.75 16.76 -27.73
CA ARG A 112 3.20 17.19 -26.43
C ARG A 112 3.15 16.03 -25.42
N PRO A 113 4.28 15.72 -24.76
CA PRO A 113 4.32 14.70 -23.71
C PRO A 113 3.39 14.98 -22.53
N GLU A 114 3.03 16.25 -22.31
CA GLU A 114 2.21 16.70 -21.19
C GLU A 114 0.76 16.19 -21.25
N LEU A 115 0.32 15.69 -22.41
CA LEU A 115 -1.02 15.11 -22.59
C LEU A 115 -1.21 13.77 -21.88
N VAL A 116 -0.12 13.05 -21.57
CA VAL A 116 -0.18 11.73 -20.92
C VAL A 116 -0.75 11.84 -19.50
N ASP A 117 -0.26 12.83 -18.74
CA ASP A 117 -0.72 13.18 -17.39
C ASP A 117 -1.51 14.50 -17.36
N GLY A 118 -2.08 14.88 -18.51
CA GLY A 118 -2.80 16.13 -18.68
C GLY A 118 -4.28 16.05 -18.30
N VAL A 119 -4.89 17.21 -18.07
CA VAL A 119 -6.33 17.41 -17.91
C VAL A 119 -6.81 18.42 -18.95
N VAL A 120 -7.78 18.00 -19.77
CA VAL A 120 -8.37 18.81 -20.82
C VAL A 120 -9.68 19.42 -20.32
N ILE A 121 -9.75 20.74 -20.28
CA ILE A 121 -10.98 21.49 -20.05
C ILE A 121 -11.76 21.49 -21.37
N THR A 122 -12.97 20.97 -21.36
CA THR A 122 -13.78 20.82 -22.58
C THR A 122 -14.56 22.08 -22.92
N ASP A 123 -14.83 22.95 -21.94
CA ASP A 123 -15.45 24.26 -22.12
C ASP A 123 -14.41 25.39 -21.95
N PRO A 124 -13.95 26.04 -23.04
CA PRO A 124 -12.94 27.09 -22.99
C PRO A 124 -13.31 28.27 -22.08
N ASP A 125 -14.59 28.60 -21.94
CA ASP A 125 -15.05 29.73 -21.14
C ASP A 125 -14.80 29.51 -19.64
N THR A 126 -14.61 28.26 -19.22
CA THR A 126 -14.34 27.87 -17.83
C THR A 126 -12.85 27.83 -17.48
N HIS A 127 -11.96 28.03 -18.46
CA HIS A 127 -10.51 27.89 -18.27
C HIS A 127 -9.94 28.83 -17.19
N SER A 128 -10.34 30.09 -17.18
CA SER A 128 -9.88 31.09 -16.19
C SER A 128 -10.36 30.76 -14.77
N ARG A 129 -11.59 30.25 -14.64
CA ARG A 129 -12.17 29.79 -13.38
C ARG A 129 -11.46 28.54 -12.86
N ALA A 130 -11.13 27.60 -13.75
CA ALA A 130 -10.38 26.40 -13.39
C ALA A 130 -9.00 26.73 -12.83
N ARG A 131 -8.28 27.68 -13.45
CA ARG A 131 -6.99 28.15 -12.95
C ARG A 131 -7.11 28.72 -11.53
N ALA A 132 -8.11 29.58 -11.29
CA ALA A 132 -8.32 30.18 -9.98
C ALA A 132 -8.63 29.11 -8.90
N VAL A 133 -9.56 28.21 -9.20
CA VAL A 133 -10.04 27.21 -8.23
C VAL A 133 -8.99 26.14 -7.92
N LEU A 134 -8.17 25.74 -8.91
CA LEU A 134 -7.05 24.82 -8.68
C LEU A 134 -5.88 25.49 -7.93
N SER A 135 -5.66 26.80 -8.14
CA SER A 135 -4.65 27.53 -7.39
C SER A 135 -5.02 27.67 -5.90
N ASP A 136 -6.32 27.81 -5.60
CA ASP A 136 -6.84 27.96 -4.24
C ASP A 136 -6.89 26.61 -3.49
N ALA A 137 -7.13 25.51 -4.20
CA ALA A 137 -7.28 24.17 -3.63
C ALA A 137 -5.99 23.54 -3.07
N ALA A 138 -4.82 24.01 -3.51
CA ALA A 138 -3.51 23.45 -3.13
C ALA A 138 -3.49 21.90 -3.16
N LEU A 139 -3.91 21.29 -4.27
CA LEU A 139 -3.92 19.83 -4.45
C LEU A 139 -2.51 19.20 -4.35
N LEU A 140 -1.46 20.00 -4.58
CA LEU A 140 -0.04 19.64 -4.48
C LEU A 140 0.29 18.25 -5.03
N PRO A 141 -0.08 17.97 -6.31
CA PRO A 141 0.18 16.68 -6.93
C PRO A 141 1.69 16.36 -6.90
N ARG A 142 2.00 15.08 -6.86
CA ARG A 142 3.37 14.54 -6.88
C ARG A 142 3.85 14.24 -8.30
N SER A 143 3.00 14.46 -9.31
CA SER A 143 3.32 14.48 -10.74
C SER A 143 3.04 15.85 -11.38
N ALA A 144 3.62 16.09 -12.57
CA ALA A 144 3.40 17.31 -13.34
C ALA A 144 2.07 17.22 -14.11
N VAL A 145 0.97 17.69 -13.49
CA VAL A 145 -0.36 17.68 -14.10
C VAL A 145 -0.56 18.96 -14.93
N ALA A 146 -0.56 18.84 -16.25
CA ALA A 146 -0.82 19.96 -17.17
C ALA A 146 -2.32 20.10 -17.46
N VAL A 147 -2.89 21.28 -17.22
CA VAL A 147 -4.30 21.59 -17.47
C VAL A 147 -4.41 22.56 -18.63
N GLY A 148 -5.25 22.28 -19.62
CA GLY A 148 -5.45 23.21 -20.73
C GLY A 148 -6.74 22.97 -21.48
N THR A 149 -7.12 23.90 -22.35
CA THR A 149 -8.26 23.66 -23.26
C THR A 149 -7.88 22.64 -24.35
N SER A 150 -8.89 22.05 -24.99
CA SER A 150 -8.70 21.19 -26.16
C SER A 150 -7.87 21.84 -27.27
N ALA A 151 -8.18 23.09 -27.62
CA ALA A 151 -7.47 23.84 -28.64
C ALA A 151 -6.03 24.16 -28.21
N ALA A 152 -5.83 24.48 -26.94
CA ALA A 152 -4.52 24.76 -26.36
C ALA A 152 -3.58 23.54 -26.37
N LEU A 153 -4.12 22.38 -26.04
CA LEU A 153 -3.35 21.14 -25.89
C LEU A 153 -3.11 20.41 -27.23
N LEU A 154 -3.90 20.70 -28.27
CA LEU A 154 -3.73 20.15 -29.63
C LEU A 154 -3.05 21.12 -30.61
N ALA A 155 -2.80 22.37 -30.24
CA ALA A 155 -2.12 23.33 -31.10
C ALA A 155 -0.67 22.89 -31.41
N PRO A 156 -0.14 23.16 -32.62
CA PRO A 156 1.25 22.86 -32.97
C PRO A 156 2.21 23.51 -31.98
N ALA A 157 3.16 22.72 -31.44
CA ALA A 157 4.15 23.22 -30.49
C ALA A 157 4.97 24.35 -31.11
N ARG A 158 4.77 25.56 -30.59
CA ARG A 158 5.68 26.70 -30.77
C ARG A 158 6.44 26.90 -29.46
N THR A 159 7.64 27.45 -29.59
CA THR A 159 8.71 27.53 -28.58
C THR A 159 8.22 27.83 -27.16
N ALA A 160 8.93 27.27 -26.18
CA ALA A 160 8.60 27.20 -24.75
C ALA A 160 8.27 28.52 -23.99
N GLY A 161 8.29 29.67 -24.66
CA GLY A 161 7.85 30.96 -24.11
C GLY A 161 6.32 31.20 -24.20
N ASP A 162 5.60 30.40 -24.99
CA ASP A 162 4.21 30.70 -25.36
C ASP A 162 3.17 29.90 -24.53
N ALA A 163 3.57 29.16 -23.50
CA ALA A 163 2.66 28.26 -22.76
C ALA A 163 1.50 29.01 -22.05
N GLU A 164 1.77 30.20 -21.51
CA GLU A 164 0.72 31.07 -20.94
C GLU A 164 -0.16 31.73 -22.02
N GLU A 165 0.39 32.01 -23.21
CA GLU A 165 -0.38 32.50 -24.36
C GLU A 165 -1.23 31.41 -25.02
N GLN A 166 -0.87 30.13 -24.83
CA GLN A 166 -1.57 28.97 -25.40
C GLN A 166 -2.76 28.50 -24.56
N GLY A 167 -2.96 28.95 -23.32
CA GLY A 167 -4.05 28.46 -22.47
C GLY A 167 -3.80 27.06 -21.90
N VAL A 168 -2.54 26.75 -21.59
CA VAL A 168 -2.13 25.59 -20.79
C VAL A 168 -1.47 26.10 -19.50
N PHE A 169 -1.90 25.60 -18.34
CA PHE A 169 -1.29 25.91 -17.05
C PHE A 169 -0.99 24.62 -16.28
N LEU A 170 0.08 24.60 -15.51
CA LEU A 170 0.36 23.48 -14.62
C LEU A 170 -0.48 23.61 -13.34
N VAL A 171 -1.02 22.51 -12.83
CA VAL A 171 -1.41 22.47 -11.41
C VAL A 171 -0.13 22.71 -10.61
N PRO A 172 -0.09 23.68 -9.67
CA PRO A 172 1.11 23.98 -8.90
C PRO A 172 1.68 22.69 -8.29
N PRO A 173 2.86 22.24 -8.72
CA PRO A 173 3.43 20.97 -8.28
C PRO A 173 3.86 21.10 -6.82
N ASN A 174 3.93 19.98 -6.10
CA ASN A 174 4.40 20.01 -4.72
C ASN A 174 5.77 20.72 -4.63
N PRO A 175 5.91 21.79 -3.82
CA PRO A 175 7.16 22.55 -3.73
C PRO A 175 8.34 21.70 -3.27
N ALA A 176 8.09 20.61 -2.52
CA ALA A 176 9.10 19.62 -2.15
C ALA A 176 9.79 18.94 -3.34
N MET A 177 9.27 19.09 -4.56
CA MET A 177 9.89 18.58 -5.79
C MET A 177 11.01 19.47 -6.34
N HIS A 178 11.02 20.77 -6.02
CA HIS A 178 11.94 21.74 -6.63
C HIS A 178 12.56 22.73 -5.65
N ASP A 179 12.08 22.79 -4.41
CA ASP A 179 12.62 23.60 -3.31
C ASP A 179 13.16 22.67 -2.21
N GLU A 180 14.47 22.76 -1.95
CA GLU A 180 15.15 21.95 -0.95
C GLU A 180 14.66 22.21 0.48
N TYR A 181 14.20 23.43 0.80
CA TYR A 181 13.64 23.75 2.11
C TYR A 181 12.25 23.14 2.29
N ALA A 182 11.39 23.23 1.26
CA ALA A 182 10.09 22.57 1.25
C ALA A 182 10.24 21.04 1.28
N ALA A 183 11.27 20.50 0.61
CA ALA A 183 11.62 19.09 0.68
C ALA A 183 12.05 18.67 2.09
N ASP A 184 12.81 19.52 2.80
CA ASP A 184 13.20 19.23 4.17
C ASP A 184 12.01 19.25 5.14
N GLU A 185 11.09 20.21 4.99
CA GLU A 185 9.87 20.29 5.78
C GLU A 185 8.95 19.08 5.55
N GLU A 186 8.73 18.67 4.30
CA GLU A 186 7.97 17.47 3.97
C GLU A 186 8.68 16.20 4.49
N ARG A 187 10.03 16.14 4.42
CA ARG A 187 10.80 15.05 5.03
C ARG A 187 10.65 15.01 6.54
N GLN A 188 10.67 16.15 7.23
CA GLN A 188 10.47 16.22 8.68
C GLN A 188 9.05 15.76 9.06
N THR A 189 8.04 16.20 8.31
CA THR A 189 6.63 15.81 8.48
C THR A 189 6.42 14.32 8.21
N LEU A 190 7.04 13.78 7.16
CA LEU A 190 7.01 12.35 6.85
C LEU A 190 7.76 11.53 7.91
N ARG A 191 8.94 11.97 8.36
CA ARG A 191 9.70 11.30 9.43
C ARG A 191 8.94 11.31 10.75
N ALA A 192 8.27 12.41 11.11
CA ALA A 192 7.45 12.48 12.31
C ALA A 192 6.26 11.51 12.23
N ARG A 193 5.57 11.46 11.09
CA ARG A 193 4.48 10.50 10.85
C ARG A 193 4.96 9.05 10.86
N ALA A 194 6.11 8.77 10.24
CA ALA A 194 6.72 7.44 10.22
C ALA A 194 7.15 7.02 11.62
N ALA A 195 7.82 7.89 12.38
CA ALA A 195 8.22 7.62 13.76
C ALA A 195 7.01 7.39 14.68
N ALA A 196 5.92 8.14 14.50
CA ALA A 196 4.67 7.92 15.23
C ALA A 196 4.06 6.54 14.91
N ARG A 197 4.03 6.15 13.62
CA ARG A 197 3.59 4.81 13.19
C ARG A 197 4.49 3.69 13.71
N ASP A 198 5.79 3.88 13.72
CA ASP A 198 6.75 2.90 14.23
C ASP A 198 6.61 2.70 15.76
N GLU A 199 6.31 3.76 16.51
CA GLU A 199 5.99 3.64 17.94
C GLU A 199 4.68 2.87 18.15
N GLU A 200 3.66 3.16 17.34
CA GLU A 200 2.38 2.42 17.38
C GLU A 200 2.57 0.93 17.05
N ILE A 201 3.38 0.62 16.03
CA ILE A 201 3.76 -0.75 15.66
C ILE A 201 4.50 -1.44 16.81
N ARG A 202 5.49 -0.78 17.42
CA ARG A 202 6.24 -1.34 18.56
C ARG A 202 5.32 -1.61 19.76
N ALA A 203 4.40 -0.70 20.06
CA ALA A 203 3.44 -0.86 21.15
C ALA A 203 2.49 -2.05 20.89
N LEU A 204 1.97 -2.17 19.66
CA LEU A 204 1.11 -3.28 19.26
C LEU A 204 1.86 -4.62 19.27
N ALA A 205 3.09 -4.66 18.77
CA ALA A 205 3.93 -5.85 18.79
C ALA A 205 4.24 -6.32 20.22
N ALA A 206 4.57 -5.39 21.13
CA ALA A 206 4.82 -5.71 22.54
C ALA A 206 3.57 -6.25 23.24
N ARG A 207 2.39 -5.72 22.90
CA ARG A 207 1.10 -6.23 23.41
C ARG A 207 0.81 -7.63 22.86
N LEU A 208 0.99 -7.83 21.55
CA LEU A 208 0.81 -9.13 20.90
C LEU A 208 1.74 -10.21 21.49
N ALA A 209 3.00 -9.85 21.79
CA ALA A 209 3.95 -10.75 22.44
C ALA A 209 3.47 -11.17 23.84
N LYS A 210 2.96 -10.24 24.64
CA LYS A 210 2.36 -10.55 25.96
C LYS A 210 1.12 -11.43 25.81
N ASP A 211 0.27 -11.16 24.83
CA ASP A 211 -0.94 -11.95 24.59
C ASP A 211 -0.58 -13.39 24.16
N ARG A 212 0.47 -13.56 23.33
CA ARG A 212 1.01 -14.87 22.96
C ARG A 212 1.62 -15.61 24.15
N GLU A 213 2.37 -14.91 25.02
CA GLU A 213 2.91 -15.50 26.26
C GLU A 213 1.77 -16.00 27.16
N LEU A 214 0.73 -15.18 27.36
CA LEU A 214 -0.44 -15.56 28.15
C LEU A 214 -1.18 -16.76 27.54
N ALA A 215 -1.36 -16.78 26.22
CA ALA A 215 -1.98 -17.91 25.51
C ALA A 215 -1.16 -19.20 25.65
N ALA A 216 0.18 -19.11 25.55
CA ALA A 216 1.08 -20.24 25.73
C ALA A 216 1.03 -20.77 27.18
N ARG A 217 1.04 -19.88 28.17
CA ARG A 217 0.92 -20.25 29.59
C ARG A 217 -0.45 -20.88 29.90
N LEU A 218 -1.52 -20.35 29.34
CA LEU A 218 -2.87 -20.92 29.48
C LEU A 218 -2.96 -22.32 28.87
N THR A 219 -2.36 -22.50 27.70
CA THR A 219 -2.32 -23.80 26.99
C THR A 219 -1.49 -24.81 27.77
N SER A 220 -0.28 -24.43 28.22
CA SER A 220 0.59 -25.24 29.08
C SER A 220 -0.13 -25.67 30.36
N TRP A 221 -0.81 -24.74 31.03
CA TRP A 221 -1.62 -25.06 32.21
C TRP A 221 -2.75 -26.04 31.90
N ARG A 222 -3.46 -25.89 30.78
CA ARG A 222 -4.53 -26.83 30.36
C ARG A 222 -4.01 -28.21 29.97
N THR A 223 -2.77 -28.33 29.51
CA THR A 223 -2.14 -29.62 29.25
C THR A 223 -1.80 -30.35 30.54
N GLY A 224 -1.23 -29.64 31.54
CA GLY A 224 -0.92 -30.20 32.86
C GLY A 224 -2.14 -30.34 33.78
N CYS A 225 -3.20 -29.59 33.51
CA CYS A 225 -4.50 -29.68 34.14
C CYS A 225 -5.60 -29.78 33.08
N PRO A 226 -5.80 -30.97 32.51
CA PRO A 226 -6.93 -31.23 31.62
C PRO A 226 -8.26 -30.85 32.28
N ALA A 227 -9.32 -30.64 31.48
CA ALA A 227 -10.64 -30.26 32.01
C ALA A 227 -11.12 -31.29 33.06
N GLY A 228 -11.36 -30.83 34.29
CA GLY A 228 -11.78 -31.71 35.39
C GLY A 228 -10.64 -32.30 36.24
N HIS A 229 -9.37 -32.18 35.84
CA HIS A 229 -8.22 -32.76 36.57
C HIS A 229 -8.05 -32.18 37.98
N LEU A 230 -8.22 -30.86 38.17
CA LEU A 230 -8.22 -30.25 39.51
C LEU A 230 -9.41 -30.68 40.38
N ALA A 231 -10.59 -30.87 39.80
CA ALA A 231 -11.76 -31.39 40.54
C ALA A 231 -11.53 -32.84 40.98
N GLN A 232 -10.83 -33.62 40.17
CA GLN A 232 -10.44 -35.00 40.46
C GLN A 232 -9.35 -35.08 41.54
N LEU A 233 -8.34 -34.21 41.49
CA LEU A 233 -7.30 -34.13 42.52
C LEU A 233 -7.85 -33.66 43.87
N ARG A 234 -8.86 -32.77 43.86
CA ARG A 234 -9.54 -32.32 45.08
C ARG A 234 -10.37 -33.44 45.71
N ALA A 235 -11.11 -34.19 44.89
CA ALA A 235 -11.85 -35.36 45.35
C ALA A 235 -10.95 -36.47 45.91
N THR A 236 -9.76 -36.73 45.32
CA THR A 236 -8.80 -37.70 45.86
C THR A 236 -8.15 -37.23 47.16
N ALA A 237 -7.88 -35.93 47.30
CA ALA A 237 -7.37 -35.37 48.55
C ALA A 237 -8.42 -35.43 49.67
N ASP A 238 -9.67 -35.05 49.39
CA ASP A 238 -10.78 -35.08 50.36
C ASP A 238 -11.04 -36.53 50.83
N HIS A 239 -10.99 -37.51 49.91
CA HIS A 239 -11.09 -38.94 50.27
C HIS A 239 -9.92 -39.45 51.12
N ALA A 240 -8.68 -39.05 50.81
CA ALA A 240 -7.51 -39.47 51.58
C ALA A 240 -7.53 -38.91 53.00
N GLN A 241 -8.08 -37.70 53.18
CA GLN A 241 -8.25 -37.06 54.48
C GLN A 241 -9.32 -37.77 55.33
N GLU A 242 -10.49 -38.07 54.76
CA GLU A 242 -11.56 -38.82 55.46
C GLU A 242 -11.07 -40.20 55.93
N HIS A 243 -10.23 -40.87 55.14
CA HIS A 243 -9.61 -42.15 55.51
C HIS A 243 -8.56 -42.05 56.61
N ALA A 244 -7.94 -40.89 56.81
CA ALA A 244 -6.94 -40.68 57.86
C ALA A 244 -7.57 -40.30 59.20
N ASP A 245 -8.77 -39.72 59.18
CA ASP A 245 -9.51 -39.27 60.37
C ASP A 245 -10.43 -40.35 60.99
N THR A 246 -10.50 -41.55 60.37
CA THR A 246 -11.31 -42.70 60.84
C THR A 246 -10.43 -43.78 61.48
#